data_AF-A0A7V9D5V6-F1
#
_entry.id   AF-A0A7V9D5V6-F1
#
_cell.length_a   1.000
_cell.length_b   1.000
_cell.length_c   1.000
_cell.angle_alpha   90.00
_cell.angle_beta   90.00
_cell.angle_gamma   90.00
#
_symmetry.space_group_name_H-M   'P 1'
#
loop_
_entity.id
_entity.type
_entity.pdbx_description
1 polymer ?
#
loop_
_entity_poly.entity_id
_entity_poly.type
_entity_poly.pdbx_seq_one_letter_code
_entity_poly.pdbx_strand_id
1 'polypeptide(L)'
;MGFASDLGQTIFYAVFMVVAFALVAVTYTHFRLRPLTLWGLSFWGVAHMAGGLLSVGGDVLYHFDLILGMLRFDQVVHAFGFGFAAAACWDVLGEVITQDRPATRSVLALLGGLGFGAINEAIEFLVTRIDPSSNVGGFVTRASTYSSTRSAVHWPPLRSTSPTPLAVLYVESNGRKLGGWTILWSACAPFA
;
A
#
# COMPACT_ATOMS: atom_id res chain seq x y z
N MET A 1 1.99 -21.31 -9.70
CA MET A 1 2.74 -20.06 -9.45
C MET A 1 3.43 -19.67 -10.74
N GLY A 2 3.31 -18.41 -11.15
CA GLY A 2 3.96 -17.83 -12.33
C GLY A 2 4.53 -16.45 -12.00
N PHE A 3 5.21 -15.82 -12.96
CA PHE A 3 5.66 -14.44 -12.82
C PHE A 3 4.59 -13.48 -13.31
N ALA A 4 4.35 -12.38 -12.59
CA ALA A 4 3.50 -11.30 -13.07
C ALA A 4 4.20 -10.64 -14.28
N SER A 5 3.54 -10.60 -15.44
CA SER A 5 4.14 -10.16 -16.71
C SER A 5 3.83 -8.70 -17.07
N ASP A 6 3.24 -7.92 -16.16
CA ASP A 6 3.06 -6.49 -16.38
C ASP A 6 4.39 -5.75 -16.15
N LEU A 7 5.02 -5.37 -17.28
CA LEU A 7 6.32 -4.72 -17.31
C LEU A 7 6.30 -3.37 -16.56
N GLY A 8 5.18 -2.64 -16.58
CA GLY A 8 5.06 -1.31 -15.96
C GLY A 8 5.11 -1.38 -14.44
N GLN A 9 4.29 -2.26 -13.86
CA GLN A 9 4.26 -2.50 -12.41
C GLN A 9 5.60 -3.07 -11.91
N THR A 10 6.17 -4.02 -12.65
CA THR A 10 7.46 -4.64 -12.31
C THR A 10 8.61 -3.63 -12.25
N ILE A 11 8.68 -2.69 -13.21
CA ILE A 11 9.71 -1.64 -13.24
C ILE A 11 9.58 -0.71 -12.03
N PHE A 12 8.36 -0.31 -11.68
CA PHE A 12 8.12 0.56 -10.52
C PHE A 12 8.65 -0.09 -9.23
N TYR A 13 8.32 -1.37 -9.00
CA TYR A 13 8.81 -2.12 -7.85
C TYR A 13 10.34 -2.28 -7.84
N ALA A 14 10.94 -2.55 -9.00
CA ALA A 14 12.40 -2.65 -9.13
C ALA A 14 13.09 -1.32 -8.80
N VAL A 15 12.59 -0.20 -9.32
CA VAL A 15 13.13 1.14 -9.03
C VAL A 15 13.00 1.46 -7.54
N PHE A 16 11.83 1.21 -6.94
CA PHE A 16 11.63 1.41 -5.51
C PHE A 16 12.63 0.61 -4.67
N MET A 17 12.87 -0.66 -5.02
CA MET A 17 13.86 -1.50 -4.33
C MET A 17 15.29 -0.99 -4.49
N VAL A 18 15.68 -0.49 -5.66
CA VAL A 18 17.00 0.12 -5.87
C VAL A 18 17.19 1.34 -4.98
N VAL A 19 16.18 2.22 -4.92
CA VAL A 19 16.22 3.43 -4.08
C VAL A 19 16.27 3.05 -2.59
N ALA A 20 15.44 2.10 -2.15
CA ALA A 20 15.43 1.64 -0.77
C ALA A 20 16.77 1.00 -0.38
N PHE A 21 17.34 0.15 -1.24
CA PHE A 21 18.65 -0.46 -1.00
C PHE A 21 19.76 0.60 -0.92
N ALA A 22 19.76 1.58 -1.83
CA ALA A 22 20.73 2.68 -1.79
C ALA A 22 20.62 3.49 -0.49
N LEU A 23 19.40 3.79 -0.03
CA LEU A 23 19.17 4.49 1.23
C LEU A 23 19.73 3.71 2.43
N VAL A 24 19.48 2.40 2.49
CA VAL A 24 20.02 1.53 3.55
C VAL A 24 21.54 1.47 3.47
N ALA A 25 22.11 1.32 2.28
CA ALA A 25 23.56 1.26 2.07
C ALA A 25 24.26 2.56 2.52
N VAL A 26 23.74 3.71 2.11
CA VAL A 26 24.25 5.03 2.54
C VAL A 26 24.15 5.16 4.06
N THR A 27 22.99 4.82 4.65
CA THR A 27 22.82 4.86 6.11
C THR A 27 23.83 3.97 6.82
N TYR A 28 24.06 2.76 6.32
CA TYR A 28 25.04 1.82 6.89
C TYR A 28 26.49 2.31 6.78
N THR A 29 26.83 3.11 5.76
CA THR A 29 28.17 3.72 5.67
C THR A 29 28.40 4.86 6.67
N HIS A 30 27.33 5.46 7.19
CA HIS A 30 27.40 6.59 8.12
C HIS A 30 27.07 6.24 9.57
N PHE A 31 26.26 5.19 9.79
CA PHE A 31 25.74 4.79 11.08
C PHE A 31 25.81 3.28 11.27
N ARG A 32 25.98 2.85 12.52
CA ARG A 32 25.98 1.45 12.94
C ARG A 32 24.55 0.96 13.15
N LEU A 33 23.98 0.41 12.09
CA LEU A 33 22.73 -0.34 12.17
C LEU A 33 22.96 -1.69 12.87
N ARG A 34 22.05 -2.07 13.77
CA ARG A 34 22.12 -3.38 14.43
C ARG A 34 21.94 -4.50 13.39
N PRO A 35 22.60 -5.65 13.54
CA PRO A 35 22.42 -6.79 12.63
C PRO A 35 20.95 -7.21 12.49
N LEU A 36 20.18 -7.17 13.58
CA LEU A 36 18.75 -7.48 13.55
C LEU A 36 17.97 -6.52 12.64
N THR A 37 18.29 -5.22 12.67
CA THR A 37 17.68 -4.22 11.80
C THR A 37 17.97 -4.52 10.33
N LEU A 38 19.22 -4.86 10.01
CA LEU A 38 19.63 -5.21 8.64
C LEU A 38 18.97 -6.49 8.14
N TRP A 39 18.86 -7.52 8.99
CA TRP A 39 18.12 -8.74 8.65
C TRP A 39 16.64 -8.46 8.40
N GLY A 40 16.02 -7.64 9.24
CA GLY A 40 14.63 -7.22 9.06
C GLY A 40 14.41 -6.47 7.74
N LEU A 41 15.24 -5.46 7.45
CA LEU A 41 15.18 -4.72 6.19
C LEU A 41 15.45 -5.60 4.97
N SER A 42 16.35 -6.59 5.10
CA SER A 42 16.64 -7.55 4.03
C SER A 42 15.47 -8.50 3.78
N PHE A 43 14.87 -9.03 4.85
CA PHE A 43 13.67 -9.87 4.74
C PHE A 43 12.50 -9.10 4.15
N TRP A 44 12.35 -7.83 4.55
CA TRP A 44 11.37 -6.93 3.96
C TRP A 44 11.59 -6.75 2.45
N GLY A 45 12.82 -6.48 2.01
CA GLY A 45 13.14 -6.36 0.57
C GLY A 45 12.83 -7.63 -0.22
N VAL A 46 13.15 -8.81 0.32
CA VAL A 46 12.81 -10.10 -0.31
C VAL A 46 11.30 -10.31 -0.38
N ALA A 47 10.58 -10.08 0.73
CA ALA A 47 9.12 -10.20 0.77
C ALA A 47 8.44 -9.20 -0.19
N HIS A 48 9.00 -8.01 -0.34
CA HIS A 48 8.50 -6.99 -1.24
C HIS A 48 8.70 -7.37 -2.71
N MET A 49 9.86 -7.92 -3.06
CA MET A 49 10.13 -8.46 -4.40
C MET A 49 9.22 -9.65 -4.70
N ALA A 50 9.05 -10.56 -3.74
CA ALA A 50 8.12 -11.69 -3.88
C ALA A 50 6.68 -11.21 -4.10
N GLY A 51 6.25 -10.17 -3.37
CA GLY A 51 4.93 -9.55 -3.49
C GLY A 51 4.59 -9.07 -4.90
N GLY A 52 5.56 -8.40 -5.56
CA GLY A 52 5.39 -7.85 -6.92
C GLY A 52 5.66 -8.83 -8.05
N LEU A 53 6.50 -9.85 -7.84
CA LEU A 53 6.93 -10.77 -8.90
C LEU A 53 6.13 -12.08 -8.94
N LEU A 54 5.69 -12.60 -7.79
CA LEU A 54 4.99 -13.88 -7.73
C LEU A 54 3.50 -13.67 -7.99
N SER A 55 2.96 -14.47 -8.91
CA SER A 55 1.52 -14.55 -9.13
C SER A 55 0.91 -15.77 -8.43
N VAL A 56 -0.16 -15.52 -7.67
CA VAL A 56 -0.98 -16.50 -6.95
C VAL A 56 -2.43 -16.28 -7.35
N GLY A 57 -3.10 -17.31 -7.87
CA GLY A 57 -4.51 -17.21 -8.26
C GLY A 57 -4.79 -16.32 -9.48
N GLY A 58 -3.78 -15.99 -10.28
CA GLY A 58 -3.91 -15.12 -11.46
C GLY A 58 -3.68 -13.64 -11.19
N ASP A 59 -3.36 -13.27 -9.94
CA ASP A 59 -3.03 -11.91 -9.54
C ASP A 59 -1.67 -11.87 -8.80
N VAL A 60 -1.12 -10.69 -8.53
CA VAL A 60 0.11 -10.51 -7.75
C VAL A 60 -0.10 -10.93 -6.30
N LEU A 61 0.95 -11.46 -5.65
CA LEU A 61 0.89 -11.91 -4.25
C LEU A 61 0.44 -10.80 -3.30
N TYR A 62 0.66 -9.53 -3.64
CA TYR A 62 0.15 -8.41 -2.85
C TYR A 62 -1.37 -8.33 -2.70
N HIS A 63 -2.12 -8.82 -3.69
CA HIS A 63 -3.58 -8.85 -3.64
C HIS A 63 -4.12 -10.07 -2.89
N PHE A 64 -3.24 -10.93 -2.39
CA PHE A 64 -3.64 -12.10 -1.63
C PHE A 64 -4.12 -11.70 -0.21
N ASP A 65 -5.39 -12.02 0.07
CA ASP A 65 -5.97 -11.93 1.40
C ASP A 65 -5.43 -13.08 2.29
N LEU A 66 -4.60 -12.73 3.27
CA LEU A 66 -4.19 -13.66 4.33
C LEU A 66 -5.36 -13.99 5.26
N ILE A 67 -6.17 -12.97 5.57
CA ILE A 67 -7.44 -13.09 6.27
C ILE A 67 -8.49 -12.42 5.38
N LEU A 68 -9.46 -13.20 4.92
CA LEU A 68 -10.45 -12.82 3.90
C LEU A 68 -11.06 -11.43 4.18
N GLY A 69 -10.78 -10.46 3.32
CA GLY A 69 -11.28 -9.09 3.41
C GLY A 69 -10.81 -8.27 4.62
N MET A 70 -9.86 -8.76 5.41
CA MET A 70 -9.39 -8.08 6.62
C MET A 70 -7.90 -7.76 6.59
N LEU A 71 -7.08 -8.70 6.12
CA LEU A 71 -5.62 -8.56 6.14
C LEU A 71 -5.05 -9.07 4.83
N ARG A 72 -4.47 -8.15 4.08
CA ARG A 72 -3.78 -8.44 2.82
C ARG A 72 -2.29 -8.62 3.03
N PHE A 73 -1.65 -9.36 2.13
CA PHE A 73 -0.21 -9.58 2.17
C PHE A 73 0.58 -8.26 2.10
N ASP A 74 0.12 -7.29 1.29
CA ASP A 74 0.71 -5.95 1.23
C ASP A 74 0.76 -5.26 2.59
N GLN A 75 -0.32 -5.25 3.35
CA GLN A 75 -0.43 -4.61 4.66
C GLN A 75 0.57 -5.22 5.65
N VAL A 76 0.74 -6.54 5.63
CA VAL A 76 1.71 -7.21 6.50
C VAL A 76 3.14 -6.85 6.12
N VAL A 77 3.46 -6.87 4.83
CA VAL A 77 4.81 -6.53 4.33
C VAL A 77 5.15 -5.08 4.66
N HIS A 78 4.22 -4.15 4.49
CA HIS A 78 4.43 -2.72 4.80
C HIS A 78 4.52 -2.46 6.30
N ALA A 79 3.63 -3.05 7.11
CA ALA A 79 3.70 -2.90 8.57
C ALA A 79 5.03 -3.44 9.13
N PHE A 80 5.47 -4.62 8.65
CA PHE A 80 6.75 -5.20 9.00
C PHE A 80 7.92 -4.30 8.56
N GLY A 81 7.90 -3.85 7.30
CA GLY A 81 8.93 -3.01 6.71
C GLY A 81 9.10 -1.67 7.42
N PHE A 82 8.01 -0.92 7.61
CA PHE A 82 8.04 0.37 8.30
C PHE A 82 8.35 0.23 9.79
N GLY A 83 8.02 -0.90 10.41
CA GLY A 83 8.50 -1.24 11.75
C GLY A 83 10.03 -1.33 11.82
N PHE A 84 10.66 -1.97 10.82
CA PHE A 84 12.12 -2.01 10.73
C PHE A 84 12.75 -0.69 10.25
N ALA A 85 12.03 0.13 9.48
CA ALA A 85 12.44 1.50 9.20
C ALA A 85 12.48 2.35 10.49
N ALA A 86 11.48 2.21 11.37
CA ALA A 86 11.51 2.82 12.70
C ALA A 86 12.68 2.31 13.54
N ALA A 87 12.99 1.01 13.49
CA ALA A 87 14.15 0.44 14.18
C ALA A 87 15.49 0.99 13.63
N ALA A 88 15.58 1.26 12.33
CA ALA A 88 16.74 1.93 11.73
C ALA A 88 16.85 3.40 12.18
N CYS A 89 15.73 4.14 12.22
CA CYS A 89 15.70 5.49 12.80
C CYS A 89 16.15 5.46 14.26
N TRP A 90 15.69 4.48 15.04
CA TRP A 90 16.16 4.29 16.40
C TRP A 90 17.68 4.13 16.44
N ASP A 91 18.25 3.23 15.65
CA ASP A 91 19.71 2.98 15.60
C ASP A 91 20.49 4.28 15.31
N VAL A 92 20.13 4.98 14.24
CA VAL A 92 20.73 6.27 13.84
C VAL A 92 20.63 7.32 14.96
N LEU A 93 19.43 7.50 15.53
CA LEU A 93 19.22 8.47 16.61
C LEU A 93 20.04 8.15 17.86
N GLY A 94 20.46 6.90 18.07
CA GLY A 94 21.33 6.53 19.19
C GLY A 94 22.76 7.03 19.06
N GLU A 95 23.20 7.32 17.85
CA GLU A 95 24.52 7.89 17.59
C GLU A 95 24.48 9.41 17.57
N VAL A 96 23.32 10.00 17.24
CA VAL A 96 23.14 11.45 17.14
C VAL A 96 22.71 12.07 18.47
N ILE A 97 21.78 11.44 19.20
CA ILE A 97 21.26 11.92 20.49
C ILE A 97 22.12 11.30 21.59
N THR A 98 23.10 12.06 22.08
CA THR A 98 24.04 11.61 23.11
C THR A 98 23.48 11.67 24.53
N GLN A 99 22.38 12.38 24.74
CA GLN A 99 21.69 12.42 26.03
C GLN A 99 20.87 11.15 26.24
N ASP A 100 20.88 10.62 27.46
CA ASP A 100 20.05 9.47 27.83
C ASP A 100 18.56 9.85 27.92
N ARG A 101 17.90 9.84 26.76
CA ARG A 101 16.48 10.18 26.58
C ARG A 101 15.78 9.11 25.75
N PRO A 102 15.60 7.89 26.30
CA PRO A 102 15.04 6.76 25.54
C PRO A 102 13.62 7.04 25.06
N ALA A 103 12.82 7.80 25.82
CA ALA A 103 11.47 8.18 25.42
C ALA A 103 11.47 9.09 24.17
N THR A 104 12.29 10.15 24.17
CA THR A 104 12.43 11.06 23.02
C THR A 104 12.91 10.31 21.79
N ARG A 105 13.93 9.46 21.94
CA ARG A 105 14.44 8.62 20.86
C ARG A 105 13.35 7.69 20.30
N SER A 106 12.50 7.14 21.17
CA SER A 106 11.44 6.20 20.77
C SER A 106 10.39 6.92 19.94
N VAL A 107 9.94 8.08 20.41
CA VAL A 107 8.96 8.90 19.71
C VAL A 107 9.48 9.33 18.35
N LEU A 108 10.72 9.82 18.26
CA LEU A 108 11.32 10.23 17.00
C LEU A 108 11.51 9.06 16.03
N ALA A 109 11.90 7.88 16.54
CA ALA A 109 12.02 6.67 15.73
C ALA A 109 10.67 6.21 15.17
N LEU A 110 9.61 6.22 15.99
CA LEU A 110 8.24 5.90 15.56
C LEU A 110 7.73 6.90 14.53
N LEU A 111 7.93 8.19 14.76
CA LEU A 111 7.58 9.24 13.79
C LEU A 111 8.36 9.07 12.48
N GLY A 112 9.63 8.65 12.53
CA GLY A 112 10.41 8.31 11.36
C GLY A 112 9.79 7.16 10.55
N GLY A 113 9.45 6.05 11.21
CA GLY A 113 8.77 4.92 10.56
C GLY A 113 7.42 5.27 9.96
N LEU A 114 6.59 6.02 10.69
CA LEU A 114 5.32 6.54 10.18
C LEU A 114 5.53 7.50 9.00
N GLY A 115 6.56 8.35 9.06
CA GLY A 115 6.92 9.24 7.97
C GLY A 115 7.30 8.50 6.69
N PHE A 116 8.06 7.40 6.80
CA PHE A 116 8.34 6.53 5.65
C PHE A 116 7.06 5.91 5.07
N GLY A 117 6.13 5.47 5.92
CA GLY A 117 4.82 4.99 5.48
C GLY A 117 4.01 6.05 4.73
N ALA A 118 3.93 7.26 5.29
CA ALA A 118 3.24 8.37 4.66
C ALA A 118 3.84 8.79 3.31
N ILE A 119 5.18 8.78 3.20
CA ILE A 119 5.86 9.05 1.93
C ILE A 119 5.53 7.96 0.91
N ASN A 120 5.51 6.69 1.31
CA ASN A 120 5.14 5.60 0.43
C ASN A 120 3.72 5.79 -0.11
N GLU A 121 2.74 6.02 0.76
CA GLU A 121 1.34 6.27 0.35
C GLU A 121 1.21 7.48 -0.57
N ALA A 122 1.95 8.57 -0.31
CA ALA A 122 1.95 9.75 -1.18
C ALA A 122 2.50 9.45 -2.58
N ILE A 123 3.55 8.63 -2.69
CA ILE A 123 4.12 8.19 -3.97
C ILE A 123 3.12 7.29 -4.70
N GLU A 124 2.54 6.30 -4.02
CA GLU A 124 1.53 5.40 -4.62
C GLU A 124 0.31 6.16 -5.12
N PHE A 125 -0.15 7.14 -4.35
CA PHE A 125 -1.23 8.03 -4.75
C PHE A 125 -0.84 8.82 -6.02
N LEU A 126 0.35 9.42 -6.05
CA LEU A 126 0.83 10.17 -7.21
C LEU A 126 0.95 9.30 -8.46
N VAL A 127 1.45 8.07 -8.32
CA VAL A 127 1.54 7.09 -9.41
C VAL A 127 0.15 6.77 -9.94
N THR A 128 -0.83 6.55 -9.06
CA THR A 128 -2.24 6.33 -9.47
C THR A 128 -2.81 7.53 -10.23
N ARG A 129 -2.39 8.76 -9.91
CA ARG A 129 -2.82 9.96 -10.64
C ARG A 129 -2.23 10.07 -12.04
N ILE A 130 -1.03 9.51 -12.26
CA ILE A 130 -0.33 9.53 -13.55
C ILE A 130 -0.78 8.34 -14.41
N ASP A 131 -0.83 7.15 -13.82
CA ASP A 131 -1.31 5.92 -14.45
C ASP A 131 -2.47 5.31 -13.63
N PRO A 132 -3.71 5.65 -14.00
CA PRO A 132 -4.91 5.12 -13.36
C PRO A 132 -5.09 3.60 -13.48
N SER A 133 -4.35 2.93 -14.38
CA SER A 133 -4.41 1.49 -14.57
C SER A 133 -3.46 0.71 -13.65
N SER A 134 -2.51 1.41 -13.02
CA SER A 134 -1.53 0.81 -12.12
C SER A 134 -2.16 0.20 -10.85
N ASN A 135 -3.27 0.76 -10.35
CA ASN A 135 -3.98 0.36 -9.12
C ASN A 135 -3.05 0.13 -7.91
N VAL A 136 -1.90 0.80 -7.89
CA VAL A 136 -0.94 0.72 -6.79
C VAL A 136 -1.56 1.39 -5.55
N GLY A 137 -1.47 0.76 -4.39
CA GLY A 137 -2.13 1.23 -3.16
C GLY A 137 -3.66 1.03 -3.13
N GLY A 138 -4.25 0.40 -4.15
CA GLY A 138 -5.69 0.11 -4.18
C GLY A 138 -6.60 1.34 -4.38
N PHE A 139 -6.04 2.45 -4.87
CA PHE A 139 -6.78 3.68 -5.12
C PHE A 139 -7.63 3.57 -6.39
N VAL A 140 -8.96 3.70 -6.24
CA VAL A 140 -9.88 3.72 -7.39
C VAL A 140 -9.99 5.14 -7.94
N THR A 141 -9.59 5.33 -9.20
CA THR A 141 -9.82 6.60 -9.89
C THR A 141 -11.21 6.60 -10.56
N ARG A 142 -11.80 7.79 -10.74
CA ARG A 142 -13.08 7.95 -11.46
C ARG A 142 -13.04 7.38 -12.89
N ALA A 143 -11.86 7.33 -13.50
CA ALA A 143 -11.64 6.76 -14.84
C ALA A 143 -11.72 5.22 -14.85
N SER A 144 -11.15 4.53 -13.85
CA SER A 144 -11.26 3.06 -13.74
C SER A 144 -12.66 2.62 -13.32
N THR A 145 -13.40 3.45 -12.57
CA THR A 145 -14.82 3.23 -12.29
C THR A 145 -15.66 3.22 -13.56
N TYR A 146 -15.40 4.14 -14.50
CA TYR A 146 -16.16 4.28 -15.75
C TYR A 146 -15.91 3.13 -16.75
N SER A 147 -14.69 2.59 -16.81
CA SER A 147 -14.39 1.41 -17.66
C SER A 147 -15.04 0.13 -17.11
N SER A 148 -15.12 -0.03 -15.78
CA SER A 148 -15.82 -1.17 -15.16
C SER A 148 -17.35 -1.08 -15.32
N THR A 149 -17.94 0.12 -15.27
CA THR A 149 -19.38 0.30 -15.49
C THR A 149 -19.79 0.14 -16.97
N ARG A 150 -18.92 0.44 -17.94
CA ARG A 150 -19.22 0.22 -19.36
C ARG A 150 -19.41 -1.26 -19.72
N SER A 151 -18.73 -2.16 -19.02
CA SER A 151 -18.84 -3.62 -19.22
C SER A 151 -20.14 -4.20 -18.63
N ALA A 152 -20.78 -3.49 -17.70
CA ALA A 152 -21.97 -3.96 -16.97
C ALA A 152 -23.28 -3.34 -17.46
N VAL A 153 -23.23 -2.28 -18.28
CA VAL A 153 -24.44 -1.59 -18.75
C VAL A 153 -24.68 -1.89 -20.23
N HIS A 154 -25.35 -3.01 -20.50
CA HIS A 154 -26.08 -3.18 -21.76
C HIS A 154 -27.36 -2.35 -21.66
N TRP A 155 -27.40 -1.18 -22.30
CA TRP A 155 -28.61 -0.37 -22.38
C TRP A 155 -29.68 -1.09 -23.20
N PRO A 156 -30.83 -1.50 -22.64
CA PRO A 156 -31.95 -1.90 -23.47
C PRO A 156 -32.46 -0.67 -24.25
N PRO A 157 -32.94 -0.84 -25.50
CA PRO A 157 -33.41 0.28 -26.30
C PRO A 157 -34.58 0.99 -25.61
N LEU A 158 -34.46 2.32 -25.49
CA LEU A 158 -35.44 3.19 -24.86
C LEU A 158 -36.81 3.08 -25.55
N ARG A 159 -37.75 2.36 -24.93
CA ARG A 159 -39.19 2.62 -25.13
C ARG A 159 -39.68 3.48 -23.98
N SER A 160 -39.97 4.72 -24.34
CA SER A 160 -40.76 5.68 -23.57
C SER A 160 -42.14 5.11 -23.24
N THR A 161 -42.51 5.06 -21.96
CA THR A 161 -43.71 5.71 -21.38
C THR A 161 -43.95 5.30 -19.92
N SER A 162 -44.32 6.29 -19.10
CA SER A 162 -44.85 6.26 -17.71
C SER A 162 -43.89 6.60 -16.55
N PRO A 163 -44.41 7.25 -15.48
CA PRO A 163 -43.67 8.17 -14.62
C PRO A 163 -42.94 7.47 -13.47
N THR A 164 -41.87 8.11 -13.03
CA THR A 164 -40.94 7.72 -11.97
C THR A 164 -41.58 7.14 -10.71
N PRO A 165 -40.90 6.16 -10.10
CA PRO A 165 -40.51 6.29 -8.71
C PRO A 165 -38.98 6.43 -8.61
N LEU A 166 -38.56 7.16 -7.59
CA LEU A 166 -37.17 7.41 -7.19
C LEU A 166 -36.27 6.18 -7.44
N ALA A 167 -35.30 6.34 -8.33
CA ALA A 167 -34.24 5.36 -8.53
C ALA A 167 -33.39 5.32 -7.26
N VAL A 168 -33.69 4.36 -6.38
CA VAL A 168 -32.74 3.91 -5.38
C VAL A 168 -31.57 3.32 -6.16
N LEU A 169 -30.43 4.01 -6.18
CA LEU A 169 -29.16 3.48 -6.67
C LEU A 169 -28.75 2.32 -5.74
N TYR A 170 -29.21 1.12 -6.09
CA TYR A 170 -28.62 -0.11 -5.56
C TYR A 170 -27.27 -0.30 -6.24
N VAL A 171 -26.19 0.00 -5.52
CA VAL A 171 -24.86 -0.53 -5.86
C VAL A 171 -24.83 -1.95 -5.31
N GLU A 172 -25.19 -2.91 -6.15
CA GLU A 172 -25.06 -4.33 -5.86
C GLU A 172 -23.60 -4.74 -6.06
N SER A 173 -22.81 -4.67 -4.99
CA SER A 173 -21.51 -5.36 -4.92
C SER A 173 -21.76 -6.78 -4.41
N ASN A 174 -21.77 -7.74 -5.34
CA ASN A 174 -21.60 -9.17 -5.08
C ASN A 174 -22.30 -9.74 -3.81
N GLY A 175 -23.62 -9.56 -3.70
CA GLY A 175 -24.49 -10.45 -2.91
C GLY A 175 -24.15 -10.66 -1.42
N ARG A 176 -23.41 -9.76 -0.75
CA ARG A 176 -23.12 -9.90 0.68
C ARG A 176 -23.47 -8.62 1.44
N LYS A 177 -24.44 -8.75 2.34
CA LYS A 177 -24.78 -7.74 3.35
C LYS A 177 -23.56 -7.47 4.22
N LEU A 178 -22.93 -6.31 4.08
CA LEU A 178 -21.95 -5.83 5.06
C LEU A 178 -22.69 -5.05 6.14
N GLY A 179 -22.88 -5.72 7.28
CA GLY A 179 -23.24 -5.07 8.54
C GLY A 179 -22.13 -4.10 8.95
N GLY A 180 -22.53 -2.92 9.39
CA GLY A 180 -21.63 -1.79 9.56
C GLY A 180 -20.65 -1.94 10.71
N TRP A 181 -19.37 -1.60 10.44
CA TRP A 181 -18.37 -1.14 11.43
C TRP A 181 -17.26 -0.28 10.76
N THR A 182 -17.57 0.44 9.68
CA THR A 182 -16.58 1.28 8.93
C THR A 182 -16.12 2.55 9.66
N ILE A 183 -16.44 2.73 10.96
CA ILE A 183 -16.28 4.03 11.63
C ILE A 183 -14.92 4.20 12.35
N LEU A 184 -14.13 3.14 12.56
CA LEU A 184 -12.91 3.25 13.39
C LEU A 184 -11.57 3.43 12.66
N TRP A 185 -11.53 3.35 11.32
CA TRP A 185 -10.28 3.53 10.56
C TRP A 185 -10.29 4.75 9.61
N SER A 186 -11.42 5.45 9.47
CA SER A 186 -11.53 6.68 8.67
C SER A 186 -11.04 7.95 9.39
N ALA A 187 -10.41 7.84 10.56
CA ALA A 187 -9.99 9.00 11.35
C ALA A 187 -8.71 9.71 10.83
N CYS A 188 -8.04 9.17 9.80
CA CYS A 188 -6.91 9.81 9.14
C CYS A 188 -7.21 10.17 7.67
N ALA A 189 -8.42 10.64 7.38
CA ALA A 189 -8.63 11.53 6.24
C ALA A 189 -8.77 12.95 6.78
N PRO A 190 -7.73 13.78 6.62
CA PRO A 190 -8.05 15.14 6.20
C PRO A 190 -7.09 15.69 5.14
N PHE A 191 -7.72 16.46 4.25
CA PHE A 191 -7.18 17.43 3.28
C PHE A 191 -6.87 16.96 1.85
N ALA A 192 -7.89 17.23 1.02
CA ALA A 192 -7.87 17.72 -0.37
C ALA A 192 -7.59 16.74 -1.51
#